data_AF-A0AA47M9T8-F1
#
_entry.id   AF-A0AA47M9T8-F1
#
_cell.length_a   1.000
_cell.length_b   1.000
_cell.length_c   1.000
_cell.angle_alpha   90.00
_cell.angle_beta   90.00
_cell.angle_gamma   90.00
#
_symmetry.space_group_name_H-M   'P 1'
#
loop_
_entity.id
_entity.type
_entity.pdbx_description
1 polymer ?
#
loop_
_entity_poly.entity_id
_entity_poly.type
_entity_poly.pdbx_seq_one_letter_code
_entity_poly.pdbx_strand_id
1 'polypeptide(L)'
;MSCLVLLVPPPPPPPTTFQSELRHGPFYYAKQPALNTDPVDVAPQDGRNDFYCWLCHREGQVLCCELCPRVYHAKCLKLPAEPEGDWFCPECEKITVAECIETQSKAMTMLTIDQLSFLLKFALQKMKQPGDHPRLSSHPPHAASTQRKTFNWTEPFQKPVSLEQHPDYAEYIFHAMDLCTLEKNIKKKMYGCTEAFLADAKWILHNCIIYNGGNHKLTATAKVIVKICEHEMNEIEVCPECYLSACQKRDNWFCEPCSNPHPLVWAKLKGFPFWPAKALRDKDGQVDARFFGQHDRAWVPLNNCYLMSKEIPFSVKKTKSIFNSAMQEMEVYVENMRKKVGVFNYAPFRTPYTPDNNFPDVAGSLQPVVHLRQTREAGEDQDEL
;
A
#
# COMPACT_ATOMS: atom_id res chain seq x y z
N MET A 1 -17.61 44.90 5.08
CA MET A 1 -18.59 44.24 5.97
C MET A 1 -19.43 43.30 5.12
N SER A 2 -19.50 42.04 5.56
CA SER A 2 -20.45 40.98 5.16
C SER A 2 -20.33 40.38 3.75
N CYS A 3 -19.50 39.33 3.63
CA CYS A 3 -19.69 38.27 2.63
C CYS A 3 -20.59 37.18 3.24
N LEU A 4 -21.75 36.94 2.66
CA LEU A 4 -22.59 35.76 2.92
C LEU A 4 -21.85 34.51 2.42
N VAL A 5 -21.50 33.61 3.34
CA VAL A 5 -21.09 32.23 3.01
C VAL A 5 -22.36 31.40 2.99
N LEU A 6 -22.71 30.86 1.82
CA LEU A 6 -23.74 29.84 1.68
C LEU A 6 -23.28 28.58 2.43
N LEU A 7 -23.95 28.27 3.54
CA LEU A 7 -23.78 27.02 4.28
C LEU A 7 -24.46 25.90 3.47
N VAL A 8 -23.66 25.03 2.87
CA VAL A 8 -24.13 23.74 2.36
C VAL A 8 -24.33 22.82 3.58
N PRO A 9 -25.52 22.21 3.78
CA PRO A 9 -25.75 21.28 4.88
C PRO A 9 -24.91 20.00 4.69
N PRO A 10 -24.48 19.34 5.79
CA PRO A 10 -23.73 18.09 5.71
C PRO A 10 -24.58 16.99 5.04
N PRO A 11 -23.96 16.04 4.31
CA PRO A 11 -24.68 14.93 3.70
C PRO A 11 -25.37 14.07 4.77
N PRO A 12 -26.53 13.47 4.45
CA PRO A 12 -27.24 12.58 5.38
C PRO A 12 -26.36 11.37 5.75
N PRO A 13 -26.51 10.82 6.97
CA PRO A 13 -25.81 9.61 7.36
C PRO A 13 -26.18 8.45 6.41
N PRO A 14 -25.24 7.52 6.14
CA PRO A 14 -25.50 6.38 5.27
C PRO A 14 -26.64 5.50 5.82
N PRO A 15 -27.39 4.81 4.95
CA PRO A 15 -28.53 4.00 5.36
C PRO A 15 -28.13 2.88 6.32
N THR A 16 -29.00 2.60 7.28
CA THR A 16 -28.89 1.63 8.38
C THR A 16 -28.62 0.17 7.95
N THR A 17 -28.63 -0.14 6.67
CA THR A 17 -28.29 -1.46 6.12
C THR A 17 -26.78 -1.75 6.16
N PHE A 18 -25.91 -0.73 6.22
CA PHE A 18 -24.45 -0.93 6.35
C PHE A 18 -24.02 -1.50 7.72
N GLN A 19 -24.85 -1.37 8.76
CA GLN A 19 -24.54 -1.87 10.10
C GLN A 19 -24.60 -3.41 10.23
N SER A 20 -25.35 -4.11 9.37
CA SER A 20 -25.46 -5.57 9.49
C SER A 20 -24.26 -6.31 8.90
N GLU A 21 -23.58 -5.74 7.90
CA GLU A 21 -22.37 -6.31 7.32
C GLU A 21 -21.14 -6.11 8.23
N LEU A 22 -21.10 -4.99 8.97
CA LEU A 22 -20.05 -4.68 9.97
C LEU A 22 -20.01 -5.63 11.18
N ARG A 23 -21.06 -6.44 11.42
CA ARG A 23 -21.04 -7.45 12.50
C ARG A 23 -20.02 -8.55 12.27
N HIS A 24 -19.61 -8.78 11.03
CA HIS A 24 -18.47 -9.62 10.72
C HIS A 24 -17.24 -8.72 10.68
N GLY A 25 -16.52 -8.66 11.79
CA GLY A 25 -15.26 -7.92 11.86
C GLY A 25 -14.29 -8.37 10.76
N PRO A 26 -13.21 -7.61 10.51
CA PRO A 26 -12.24 -7.98 9.52
C PRO A 26 -11.88 -9.47 9.62
N PHE A 27 -12.01 -10.18 8.50
CA PHE A 27 -11.92 -11.65 8.45
C PHE A 27 -10.62 -12.19 9.05
N TYR A 28 -9.59 -11.34 9.15
CA TYR A 28 -8.29 -11.65 9.70
C TYR A 28 -8.27 -11.74 11.24
N TYR A 29 -8.97 -10.88 11.99
CA TYR A 29 -8.99 -10.97 13.47
C TYR A 29 -9.96 -12.01 14.00
N ALA A 30 -11.00 -12.36 13.24
CA ALA A 30 -11.85 -13.51 13.54
C ALA A 30 -11.11 -14.87 13.47
N LYS A 31 -9.90 -14.92 12.88
CA LYS A 31 -9.10 -16.14 12.69
C LYS A 31 -7.97 -16.32 13.72
N GLN A 32 -7.75 -15.39 14.65
CA GLN A 32 -6.69 -15.52 15.67
C GLN A 32 -7.20 -16.25 16.92
N PRO A 33 -6.50 -17.28 17.42
CA PRO A 33 -6.91 -17.98 18.66
C PRO A 33 -6.63 -17.10 19.90
N ALA A 34 -7.54 -17.14 20.88
CA ALA A 34 -7.36 -16.54 22.20
C ALA A 34 -6.30 -17.32 23.01
N LEU A 35 -5.45 -16.62 23.76
CA LEU A 35 -4.53 -17.22 24.73
C LEU A 35 -5.21 -17.23 26.11
N ASN A 36 -5.56 -18.41 26.61
CA ASN A 36 -6.23 -18.62 27.91
C ASN A 36 -5.25 -18.50 29.09
N THR A 37 -5.67 -17.82 30.17
CA THR A 37 -5.24 -18.11 31.56
C THR A 37 -6.37 -17.81 32.56
N ASP A 38 -6.58 -18.74 33.51
CA ASP A 38 -7.59 -18.78 34.58
C ASP A 38 -7.34 -17.79 35.76
N PRO A 39 -8.30 -17.57 36.69
CA PRO A 39 -8.62 -16.25 37.23
C PRO A 39 -8.04 -15.93 38.63
N VAL A 40 -7.79 -14.64 38.87
CA VAL A 40 -7.64 -14.05 40.21
C VAL A 40 -8.51 -12.79 40.27
N ASP A 41 -9.30 -12.65 41.35
CA ASP A 41 -10.31 -11.61 41.58
C ASP A 41 -9.80 -10.17 41.39
N VAL A 42 -10.00 -9.66 40.17
CA VAL A 42 -10.15 -8.25 39.79
C VAL A 42 -11.30 -8.26 38.78
N ALA A 43 -12.19 -7.26 38.80
CA ALA A 43 -13.30 -7.16 37.83
C ALA A 43 -12.82 -7.58 36.42
N PRO A 44 -13.55 -8.44 35.69
CA PRO A 44 -13.02 -9.13 34.52
C PRO A 44 -12.67 -8.08 33.46
N GLN A 45 -11.39 -7.75 33.36
CA GLN A 45 -10.83 -7.19 32.15
C GLN A 45 -10.58 -8.40 31.26
N ASP A 46 -11.30 -8.48 30.16
CA ASP A 46 -11.52 -9.69 29.36
C ASP A 46 -10.26 -10.32 28.73
N GLY A 47 -9.05 -9.90 29.11
CA GLY A 47 -7.79 -10.41 28.58
C GLY A 47 -7.69 -10.35 27.05
N ARG A 48 -8.56 -9.55 26.42
CA ARG A 48 -8.79 -9.51 24.97
C ARG A 48 -8.11 -8.31 24.32
N ASN A 49 -7.79 -7.29 25.10
CA ASN A 49 -7.30 -6.00 24.63
C ASN A 49 -5.98 -5.63 25.31
N ASP A 50 -5.20 -4.84 24.60
CA ASP A 50 -3.96 -4.24 25.06
C ASP A 50 -4.22 -3.16 26.13
N PHE A 51 -3.20 -2.81 26.92
CA PHE A 51 -3.25 -1.72 27.89
C PHE A 51 -2.66 -0.42 27.37
N TYR A 52 -1.89 -0.49 26.28
CA TYR A 52 -1.14 0.64 25.76
C TYR A 52 -1.83 1.23 24.53
N CYS A 53 -2.09 2.54 24.58
CA CYS A 53 -2.74 3.22 23.47
C CYS A 53 -1.92 3.08 22.17
N TRP A 54 -2.57 2.63 21.09
CA TRP A 54 -1.94 2.38 19.79
C TRP A 54 -1.16 3.57 19.22
N LEU A 55 -1.60 4.80 19.53
CA LEU A 55 -1.04 6.03 18.99
C LEU A 55 0.12 6.61 19.80
N CYS A 56 0.04 6.55 21.14
CA CYS A 56 1.06 7.17 22.01
C CYS A 56 1.92 6.16 22.76
N HIS A 57 1.56 4.87 22.73
CA HIS A 57 2.27 3.76 23.36
C HIS A 57 2.37 3.88 24.89
N ARG A 58 1.39 4.54 25.51
CA ARG A 58 1.31 4.77 26.96
C ARG A 58 0.03 4.16 27.50
N GLU A 59 0.10 3.75 28.76
CA GLU A 59 -1.03 3.37 29.59
C GLU A 59 -1.96 4.57 29.90
N GLY A 60 -3.13 4.27 30.46
CA GLY A 60 -4.15 5.23 30.87
C GLY A 60 -5.56 4.70 30.62
N GLN A 61 -6.57 5.58 30.71
CA GLN A 61 -7.94 5.25 30.32
C GLN A 61 -8.03 5.15 28.78
N VAL A 62 -8.44 3.99 28.29
CA VAL A 62 -8.45 3.68 26.86
C VAL A 62 -9.80 3.15 26.40
N LEU A 63 -10.13 3.42 25.14
CA LEU A 63 -11.23 2.85 24.38
C LEU A 63 -10.78 1.53 23.77
N CYS A 64 -11.57 0.48 23.95
CA CYS A 64 -11.31 -0.85 23.38
C CYS A 64 -12.00 -1.00 22.03
N CYS A 65 -11.29 -1.52 21.03
CA CYS A 65 -11.89 -1.91 19.76
C CYS A 65 -12.61 -3.25 19.92
N GLU A 66 -13.80 -3.37 19.34
CA GLU A 66 -14.57 -4.63 19.35
C GLU A 66 -13.97 -5.72 18.45
N LEU A 67 -13.19 -5.34 17.45
CA LEU A 67 -12.72 -6.25 16.40
C LEU A 67 -11.26 -6.66 16.55
N CYS A 68 -10.51 -6.00 17.43
CA CYS A 68 -9.08 -6.24 17.58
C CYS A 68 -8.58 -5.87 18.97
N PRO A 69 -7.40 -6.34 19.38
CA PRO A 69 -6.89 -6.04 20.71
C PRO A 69 -6.41 -4.60 20.90
N ARG A 70 -6.37 -3.76 19.85
CA ARG A 70 -5.85 -2.39 19.98
C ARG A 70 -6.78 -1.52 20.82
N VAL A 71 -6.15 -0.65 21.60
CA VAL A 71 -6.83 0.35 22.42
C VAL A 71 -6.35 1.76 22.13
N TYR A 72 -7.17 2.77 22.42
CA TYR A 72 -6.88 4.16 22.07
C TYR A 72 -7.33 5.12 23.17
N HIS A 73 -6.52 6.13 23.49
CA HIS A 73 -7.06 7.25 24.25
C HIS A 73 -8.01 8.07 23.37
N ALA A 74 -9.19 8.44 23.90
CA ALA A 74 -10.13 9.36 23.23
C ALA A 74 -9.42 10.67 22.81
N LYS A 75 -8.57 11.22 23.68
CA LYS A 75 -7.75 12.42 23.38
C LYS A 75 -6.76 12.24 22.23
N CYS A 76 -6.17 11.05 22.08
CA CYS A 76 -5.21 10.78 21.00
C CYS A 76 -5.92 10.69 19.65
N LEU A 77 -7.18 10.23 19.63
CA LEU A 77 -8.06 10.23 18.47
C LEU A 77 -8.73 11.59 18.22
N LYS A 78 -8.62 12.54 19.15
CA LYS A 78 -9.30 13.84 19.11
C LYS A 78 -10.82 13.71 18.98
N LEU A 79 -11.40 12.72 19.67
CA LEU A 79 -12.85 12.54 19.69
C LEU A 79 -13.52 13.63 20.53
N PRO A 80 -14.68 14.16 20.10
CA PRO A 80 -15.41 15.17 20.86
C PRO A 80 -16.05 14.61 22.13
N ALA A 81 -16.40 13.32 22.13
CA ALA A 81 -16.93 12.57 23.26
C ALA A 81 -16.53 11.09 23.12
N GLU A 82 -16.64 10.32 24.20
CA GLU A 82 -16.47 8.87 24.12
C GLU A 82 -17.60 8.23 23.28
N PRO A 83 -17.29 7.28 22.40
CA PRO A 83 -18.31 6.59 21.61
C PRO A 83 -19.30 5.82 22.50
N GLU A 84 -20.58 5.87 22.14
CA GLU A 84 -21.62 5.06 22.77
C GLU A 84 -21.87 3.79 21.93
N GLY A 85 -21.83 2.61 22.56
CA GLY A 85 -22.06 1.33 21.91
C GLY A 85 -20.84 0.73 21.21
N ASP A 86 -21.08 -0.11 20.19
CA ASP A 86 -20.03 -0.80 19.44
C ASP A 86 -19.09 0.22 18.78
N TRP A 87 -17.79 0.08 19.04
CA TRP A 87 -16.78 0.97 18.48
C TRP A 87 -15.66 0.20 17.77
N PHE A 88 -15.30 0.69 16.58
CA PHE A 88 -14.26 0.13 15.75
C PHE A 88 -13.11 1.13 15.62
N CYS A 89 -11.89 0.64 15.78
CA CYS A 89 -10.73 1.52 15.74
C CYS A 89 -10.37 1.92 14.30
N PRO A 90 -9.61 3.02 14.11
CA PRO A 90 -9.23 3.50 12.78
C PRO A 90 -8.43 2.50 11.93
N GLU A 91 -7.72 1.54 12.54
CA GLU A 91 -7.02 0.51 11.77
C GLU A 91 -8.02 -0.54 11.24
N CYS A 92 -8.98 -0.97 12.07
CA CYS A 92 -10.03 -1.89 11.63
C CYS A 92 -10.95 -1.24 10.58
N GLU A 93 -11.34 0.02 10.75
CA GLU A 93 -12.13 0.74 9.75
C GLU A 93 -11.42 0.79 8.39
N LYS A 94 -10.13 1.14 8.36
CA LYS A 94 -9.33 1.15 7.12
C LYS A 94 -9.31 -0.21 6.44
N ILE A 95 -9.12 -1.27 7.21
CA ILE A 95 -9.04 -2.63 6.67
C ILE A 95 -10.40 -3.07 6.15
N THR A 96 -11.48 -2.80 6.89
CA THR A 96 -12.84 -3.10 6.43
C THR A 96 -13.14 -2.39 5.10
N VAL A 97 -12.77 -1.11 4.97
CA VAL A 97 -12.94 -0.37 3.71
C VAL A 97 -12.06 -0.94 2.59
N ALA A 98 -10.81 -1.32 2.89
CA ALA A 98 -9.88 -1.85 1.90
C ALA A 98 -10.21 -3.29 1.44
N GLU A 99 -10.84 -4.09 2.29
CA GLU A 99 -11.28 -5.47 1.96
C GLU A 99 -12.71 -5.54 1.40
N CYS A 100 -13.50 -4.48 1.52
CA CYS A 100 -14.84 -4.41 0.95
C CYS A 100 -14.77 -4.38 -0.58
N ILE A 101 -15.47 -5.30 -1.24
CA ILE A 101 -15.43 -5.48 -2.71
C ILE A 101 -15.84 -4.19 -3.45
N GLU A 102 -16.72 -3.39 -2.86
CA GLU A 102 -17.23 -2.15 -3.45
C GLU A 102 -16.27 -0.96 -3.31
N THR A 103 -15.44 -0.96 -2.26
CA THR A 103 -14.56 0.19 -1.92
C THR A 103 -13.07 -0.12 -1.97
N GLN A 104 -12.69 -1.37 -2.20
CA GLN A 104 -11.30 -1.79 -2.34
C GLN A 104 -10.58 -0.99 -3.44
N SER A 105 -9.28 -0.79 -3.27
CA SER A 105 -8.48 -0.03 -4.22
C SER A 105 -8.42 -0.73 -5.59
N LYS A 106 -8.09 0.04 -6.63
CA LYS A 106 -7.81 -0.53 -7.97
C LYS A 106 -6.77 -1.65 -7.90
N ALA A 107 -5.73 -1.50 -7.08
CA ALA A 107 -4.72 -2.53 -6.89
C ALA A 107 -5.31 -3.82 -6.29
N MET A 108 -6.15 -3.72 -5.26
CA MET A 108 -6.77 -4.88 -4.64
C MET A 108 -7.77 -5.58 -5.58
N THR A 109 -8.51 -4.83 -6.41
CA THR A 109 -9.37 -5.45 -7.45
C THR A 109 -8.61 -6.31 -8.47
N MET A 110 -7.30 -6.03 -8.66
CA MET A 110 -6.45 -6.74 -9.62
C MET A 110 -5.79 -7.99 -9.03
N LEU A 111 -5.95 -8.26 -7.73
CA LEU A 111 -5.20 -9.29 -7.04
C LEU A 111 -6.12 -10.32 -6.37
N THR A 112 -5.76 -11.59 -6.51
CA THR A 112 -6.22 -12.62 -5.58
C THR A 112 -5.40 -12.56 -4.29
N ILE A 113 -5.93 -13.13 -3.20
CA ILE A 113 -5.19 -13.25 -1.92
C ILE A 113 -3.85 -13.99 -2.10
N ASP A 114 -3.79 -14.96 -3.02
CA ASP A 114 -2.56 -15.67 -3.36
C ASP A 114 -1.52 -14.76 -4.00
N GLN A 115 -1.96 -13.92 -4.96
CA GLN A 115 -1.08 -12.95 -5.61
C GLN A 115 -0.63 -11.88 -4.63
N LEU A 116 -1.53 -11.33 -3.81
CA LEU A 116 -1.17 -10.40 -2.74
C LEU A 116 -0.14 -11.02 -1.79
N SER A 117 -0.40 -12.23 -1.30
CA SER A 117 0.53 -12.96 -0.43
C SER A 117 1.91 -13.16 -1.08
N PHE A 118 1.96 -13.34 -2.41
CA PHE A 118 3.22 -13.39 -3.14
C PHE A 118 3.95 -12.05 -3.18
N LEU A 119 3.25 -10.93 -3.39
CA LEU A 119 3.83 -9.59 -3.35
C LEU A 119 4.33 -9.22 -1.94
N LEU A 120 3.55 -9.56 -0.91
CA LEU A 120 3.92 -9.33 0.49
C LEU A 120 5.21 -10.07 0.89
N LYS A 121 5.53 -11.21 0.24
CA LYS A 121 6.83 -11.87 0.45
C LYS A 121 7.99 -10.98 0.00
N PHE A 122 7.89 -10.29 -1.14
CA PHE A 122 8.93 -9.36 -1.58
C PHE A 122 9.05 -8.17 -0.63
N ALA A 123 7.93 -7.57 -0.22
CA ALA A 123 7.91 -6.48 0.75
C ALA A 123 8.59 -6.90 2.07
N LEU A 124 8.26 -8.08 2.59
CA LEU A 124 8.90 -8.62 3.79
C LEU A 124 10.41 -8.85 3.59
N GLN A 125 10.84 -9.32 2.42
CA GLN A 125 12.29 -9.43 2.15
C GLN A 125 12.97 -8.06 2.19
N LYS A 126 12.33 -6.99 1.69
CA LYS A 126 12.85 -5.62 1.82
C LYS A 126 12.92 -5.16 3.26
N MET A 127 11.91 -5.47 4.08
CA MET A 127 11.90 -5.20 5.52
C MET A 127 13.02 -5.95 6.26
N LYS A 128 13.39 -7.15 5.80
CA LYS A 128 14.48 -7.99 6.35
C LYS A 128 15.86 -7.63 5.82
N GLN A 129 15.96 -6.89 4.71
CA GLN A 129 17.24 -6.64 4.07
C GLN A 129 18.12 -5.73 4.93
N PRO A 130 19.34 -6.16 5.28
CA PRO A 130 20.32 -5.29 5.89
C PRO A 130 20.88 -4.34 4.82
N GLY A 131 20.11 -3.30 4.46
CA GLY A 131 20.63 -2.18 3.69
C GLY A 131 21.57 -1.32 4.53
N ASP A 132 22.36 -0.45 3.89
CA ASP A 132 23.05 0.63 4.60
C ASP A 132 22.01 1.44 5.39
N HIS A 133 22.18 1.53 6.71
CA HIS A 133 21.25 2.28 7.55
C HIS A 133 21.19 3.74 7.02
N PRO A 134 20.01 4.30 6.70
CA PRO A 134 19.90 5.61 6.04
C PRO A 134 20.53 6.78 6.80
N ARG A 135 20.87 6.59 8.09
CA ARG A 135 21.54 7.60 8.93
C ARG A 135 23.04 7.39 9.13
N LEU A 136 23.67 6.38 8.52
CA LEU A 136 25.13 6.15 8.63
C LEU A 136 25.91 6.47 7.34
N SER A 137 25.25 6.92 6.26
CA SER A 137 25.91 7.26 5.00
C SER A 137 26.51 8.69 4.99
N SER A 138 27.25 9.07 6.03
CA SER A 138 28.03 10.31 6.07
C SER A 138 29.55 10.06 6.03
N HIS A 139 30.00 8.88 5.62
CA HIS A 139 31.42 8.57 5.51
C HIS A 139 31.90 8.53 4.04
N PRO A 140 33.03 9.19 3.72
CA PRO A 140 33.55 9.25 2.35
C PRO A 140 33.94 7.86 1.82
N PRO A 141 33.92 7.63 0.49
CA PRO A 141 34.14 6.32 -0.12
C PRO A 141 35.60 5.83 -0.14
N HIS A 142 36.53 6.42 0.62
CA HIS A 142 37.97 6.25 0.37
C HIS A 142 38.78 5.40 1.38
N ALA A 143 38.16 4.71 2.33
CA ALA A 143 38.89 3.77 3.19
C ALA A 143 38.66 2.32 2.75
N ALA A 144 39.65 1.77 2.05
CA ALA A 144 39.70 0.38 1.61
C ALA A 144 39.84 -0.61 2.78
N SER A 145 39.28 -1.81 2.56
CA SER A 145 39.80 -3.08 3.09
C SER A 145 39.92 -3.23 4.62
N THR A 146 38.78 -3.45 5.28
CA THR A 146 38.68 -4.35 6.44
C THR A 146 37.32 -5.03 6.33
N GLN A 147 37.24 -6.34 6.54
CA GLN A 147 35.98 -7.11 6.55
C GLN A 147 34.96 -6.43 7.49
N ARG A 148 34.11 -5.56 6.95
CA ARG A 148 32.93 -5.09 7.67
C ARG A 148 32.00 -6.29 7.75
N LYS A 149 31.92 -6.93 8.93
CA LYS A 149 30.77 -7.76 9.28
C LYS A 149 29.54 -6.93 8.92
N THR A 150 28.77 -7.39 7.95
CA THR A 150 27.51 -6.78 7.56
C THR A 150 26.62 -6.81 8.80
N PHE A 151 26.51 -5.68 9.49
CA PHE A 151 25.69 -5.57 10.69
C PHE A 151 24.23 -5.73 10.27
N ASN A 152 23.64 -6.87 10.62
CA ASN A 152 22.23 -7.08 10.36
C ASN A 152 21.41 -6.32 11.39
N TRP A 153 21.13 -5.05 11.09
CA TRP A 153 20.40 -4.14 11.98
C TRP A 153 18.97 -4.58 12.27
N THR A 154 18.41 -5.52 11.49
CA THR A 154 17.06 -6.07 11.69
C THR A 154 17.03 -7.29 12.61
N GLU A 155 18.18 -7.85 12.98
CA GLU A 155 18.29 -9.12 13.70
C GLU A 155 17.42 -9.23 14.97
N PRO A 156 17.30 -8.18 15.83
CA PRO A 156 16.43 -8.22 17.01
C PRO A 156 14.94 -8.40 16.72
N PHE A 157 14.50 -8.17 15.48
CA PHE A 157 13.10 -8.26 15.05
C PHE A 157 12.83 -9.45 14.12
N GLN A 158 13.84 -10.28 13.84
CA GLN A 158 13.71 -11.41 12.92
C GLN A 158 12.91 -12.58 13.50
N LYS A 159 12.91 -12.73 14.83
CA LYS A 159 12.26 -13.82 15.57
C LYS A 159 11.48 -13.26 16.77
N PRO A 160 10.55 -14.04 17.37
CA PRO A 160 9.92 -13.65 18.62
C PRO A 160 10.94 -13.33 19.71
N VAL A 161 10.63 -12.35 20.55
CA VAL A 161 11.44 -12.01 21.72
C VAL A 161 11.49 -13.20 22.68
N SER A 162 12.69 -13.59 23.11
CA SER A 162 12.87 -14.75 23.99
C SER A 162 12.50 -14.41 25.44
N LEU A 163 11.51 -15.11 26.00
CA LEU A 163 11.13 -14.98 27.40
C LEU A 163 12.20 -15.51 28.37
N GLU A 164 13.11 -16.36 27.91
CA GLU A 164 14.27 -16.76 28.73
C GLU A 164 15.24 -15.60 28.94
N GLN A 165 15.38 -14.72 27.93
CA GLN A 165 16.24 -13.54 27.99
C GLN A 165 15.52 -12.31 28.56
N HIS A 166 14.19 -12.27 28.41
CA HIS A 166 13.32 -11.18 28.82
C HIS A 166 12.04 -11.74 29.51
N PRO A 167 12.16 -12.22 30.76
CA PRO A 167 11.07 -12.93 31.44
C PRO A 167 9.81 -12.08 31.67
N ASP A 168 10.00 -10.77 31.85
CA ASP A 168 8.95 -9.78 32.09
C ASP A 168 8.28 -9.27 30.80
N TYR A 169 8.75 -9.65 29.61
CA TYR A 169 8.21 -9.14 28.34
C TYR A 169 6.70 -9.40 28.18
N ALA A 170 6.22 -10.55 28.65
CA ALA A 170 4.80 -10.91 28.59
C ALA A 170 3.92 -10.12 29.56
N GLU A 171 4.50 -9.47 30.57
CA GLU A 171 3.75 -8.58 31.49
C GLU A 171 3.39 -7.25 30.82
N TYR A 172 4.20 -6.80 29.85
CA TYR A 172 3.98 -5.55 29.12
C TYR A 172 3.38 -5.75 27.74
N ILE A 173 3.73 -6.83 27.05
CA ILE A 173 3.43 -7.00 25.63
C ILE A 173 2.32 -8.04 25.43
N PHE A 174 1.11 -7.52 25.20
CA PHE A 174 -0.08 -8.32 24.96
C PHE A 174 -0.03 -9.09 23.63
N HIS A 175 0.30 -8.41 22.53
CA HIS A 175 0.28 -8.99 21.18
C HIS A 175 1.69 -9.01 20.56
N ALA A 176 2.45 -10.08 20.79
CA ALA A 176 3.80 -10.23 20.25
C ALA A 176 3.80 -10.34 18.71
N MET A 177 4.73 -9.65 18.05
CA MET A 177 4.91 -9.68 16.59
C MET A 177 6.37 -9.51 16.21
N ASP A 178 6.77 -10.18 15.13
CA ASP A 178 8.12 -10.19 14.58
C ASP A 178 8.10 -10.54 13.08
N LEU A 179 9.22 -10.35 12.38
CA LEU A 179 9.30 -10.57 10.93
C LEU A 179 9.13 -12.04 10.51
N CYS A 180 9.41 -13.02 11.38
CA CYS A 180 9.13 -14.43 11.09
C CYS A 180 7.64 -14.74 11.27
N THR A 181 6.99 -14.16 12.27
CA THR A 181 5.53 -14.28 12.47
C THR A 181 4.76 -13.64 11.31
N LEU A 182 5.15 -12.44 10.86
CA LEU A 182 4.59 -11.84 9.64
C LEU A 182 4.76 -12.77 8.42
N GLU A 183 5.92 -13.41 8.27
CA GLU A 183 6.16 -14.37 7.18
C GLU A 183 5.22 -15.58 7.24
N LYS A 184 4.99 -16.12 8.43
CA LYS A 184 4.06 -17.24 8.65
C LYS A 184 2.63 -16.81 8.31
N ASN A 185 2.22 -15.61 8.70
CA ASN A 185 0.90 -15.06 8.41
C ASN A 185 0.70 -14.85 6.89
N ILE A 186 1.73 -14.37 6.18
CA ILE A 186 1.70 -14.31 4.70
C ILE A 186 1.53 -15.71 4.10
N LYS A 187 2.30 -16.71 4.56
CA LYS A 187 2.18 -18.09 4.06
C LYS A 187 0.80 -18.70 4.31
N LYS A 188 0.16 -18.33 5.41
CA LYS A 188 -1.21 -18.71 5.76
C LYS A 188 -2.29 -17.87 5.07
N LYS A 189 -1.91 -16.91 4.21
CA LYS A 189 -2.83 -16.05 3.44
C LYS A 189 -3.78 -15.25 4.35
N MET A 190 -3.25 -14.73 5.46
CA MET A 190 -4.06 -14.05 6.49
C MET A 190 -4.42 -12.59 6.15
N TYR A 191 -3.77 -11.97 5.16
CA TYR A 191 -3.97 -10.56 4.83
C TYR A 191 -4.83 -10.42 3.58
N GLY A 192 -5.98 -9.76 3.71
CA GLY A 192 -6.89 -9.47 2.59
C GLY A 192 -6.50 -8.24 1.79
N CYS A 193 -5.79 -7.29 2.42
CA CYS A 193 -5.35 -6.04 1.83
C CYS A 193 -3.95 -5.62 2.34
N THR A 194 -3.39 -4.56 1.76
CA THR A 194 -2.08 -4.03 2.18
C THR A 194 -2.14 -3.35 3.56
N GLU A 195 -3.29 -2.75 3.90
CA GLU A 195 -3.57 -2.13 5.19
C GLU A 195 -3.51 -3.15 6.33
N ALA A 196 -4.04 -4.36 6.13
CA ALA A 196 -4.01 -5.43 7.12
C ALA A 196 -2.58 -5.87 7.43
N PHE A 197 -1.74 -6.04 6.39
CA PHE A 197 -0.33 -6.39 6.57
C PHE A 197 0.43 -5.29 7.33
N LEU A 198 0.23 -4.02 6.94
CA LEU A 198 0.88 -2.88 7.59
C LEU A 198 0.43 -2.73 9.06
N ALA A 199 -0.87 -2.93 9.34
CA ALA A 199 -1.40 -2.83 10.70
C ALA A 199 -0.76 -3.87 11.63
N ASP A 200 -0.51 -5.08 11.16
CA ASP A 200 0.21 -6.10 11.94
C ASP A 200 1.70 -5.79 12.06
N ALA A 201 2.35 -5.30 10.99
CA ALA A 201 3.75 -4.89 11.04
C ALA A 201 4.02 -3.78 12.08
N LYS A 202 3.06 -2.88 12.30
CA LYS A 202 3.14 -1.82 13.31
C LYS A 202 3.19 -2.35 14.75
N TRP A 203 2.73 -3.57 15.05
CA TRP A 203 2.90 -4.18 16.38
C TRP A 203 4.38 -4.28 16.76
N ILE A 204 5.27 -4.54 15.80
CA ILE A 204 6.72 -4.58 16.04
C ILE A 204 7.20 -3.24 16.63
N LEU A 205 6.76 -2.12 16.07
CA LEU A 205 7.14 -0.80 16.55
C LEU A 205 6.45 -0.45 17.87
N HIS A 206 5.15 -0.73 17.97
CA HIS A 206 4.35 -0.48 19.17
C HIS A 206 4.96 -1.17 20.39
N ASN A 207 5.19 -2.48 20.29
CA ASN A 207 5.80 -3.29 21.34
C ASN A 207 7.21 -2.83 21.69
N CYS A 208 8.00 -2.47 20.66
CA CYS A 208 9.35 -1.98 20.87
C CYS A 208 9.37 -0.67 21.67
N ILE A 209 8.42 0.24 21.43
CA ILE A 209 8.31 1.50 22.18
C ILE A 209 7.91 1.25 23.63
N ILE A 210 6.94 0.37 23.87
CA ILE A 210 6.47 0.04 25.23
C ILE A 210 7.61 -0.55 26.05
N TYR A 211 8.23 -1.62 25.53
CA TYR A 211 9.20 -2.38 26.29
C TYR A 211 10.56 -1.68 26.41
N ASN A 212 11.01 -0.97 25.37
CA ASN A 212 12.35 -0.37 25.35
C ASN A 212 12.37 1.15 25.53
N GLY A 213 11.22 1.82 25.38
CA GLY A 213 11.10 3.27 25.37
C GLY A 213 11.35 3.91 24.00
N GLY A 214 10.61 4.99 23.70
CA GLY A 214 10.56 5.60 22.36
C GLY A 214 11.87 6.18 21.79
N ASN A 215 12.87 6.39 22.65
CA ASN A 215 14.20 6.91 22.30
C ASN A 215 15.27 5.81 22.18
N HIS A 216 14.90 4.54 22.40
CA HIS A 216 15.85 3.44 22.33
C HIS A 216 16.35 3.17 20.91
N LYS A 217 17.57 2.64 20.77
CA LYS A 217 18.16 2.32 19.46
C LYS A 217 17.33 1.30 18.69
N LEU A 218 16.78 0.29 19.39
CA LEU A 218 15.88 -0.70 18.78
C LEU A 218 14.60 -0.04 18.23
N THR A 219 14.08 0.99 18.89
CA THR A 219 12.92 1.74 18.38
C THR A 219 13.27 2.49 17.10
N ALA A 220 14.47 3.06 16.99
CA ALA A 220 14.92 3.69 15.75
C ALA A 220 14.95 2.68 14.59
N THR A 221 15.43 1.46 14.86
CA THR A 221 15.36 0.34 13.90
C THR A 221 13.92 -0.03 13.54
N ALA A 222 13.05 -0.25 14.53
CA ALA A 222 11.66 -0.65 14.28
C ALA A 222 10.90 0.41 13.45
N LYS A 223 11.18 1.70 13.67
CA LYS A 223 10.67 2.80 12.83
C LYS A 223 11.10 2.67 11.38
N VAL A 224 12.34 2.26 11.11
CA VAL A 224 12.83 2.00 9.75
C VAL A 224 12.10 0.81 9.13
N ILE A 225 11.91 -0.29 9.87
CA ILE A 225 11.16 -1.47 9.40
C ILE A 225 9.74 -1.08 8.97
N VAL A 226 9.00 -0.36 9.83
CA VAL A 226 7.63 0.10 9.52
C VAL A 226 7.64 1.07 8.33
N LYS A 227 8.61 1.99 8.25
CA LYS A 227 8.73 2.90 7.11
C LYS A 227 8.97 2.18 5.78
N ILE A 228 9.77 1.11 5.77
CA ILE A 228 9.95 0.26 4.60
C ILE A 228 8.62 -0.41 4.27
N CYS A 229 7.93 -0.99 5.27
CA CYS A 229 6.62 -1.60 5.07
C CYS A 229 5.61 -0.63 4.42
N GLU A 230 5.48 0.59 4.95
CA GLU A 230 4.62 1.65 4.40
C GLU A 230 4.97 1.96 2.93
N HIS A 231 6.26 2.08 2.63
CA HIS A 231 6.72 2.33 1.26
C HIS A 231 6.33 1.20 0.31
N GLU A 232 6.62 -0.05 0.68
CA GLU A 232 6.32 -1.22 -0.15
C GLU A 232 4.81 -1.40 -0.36
N MET A 233 3.99 -1.17 0.68
CA MET A 233 2.52 -1.22 0.55
C MET A 233 2.02 -0.15 -0.42
N ASN A 234 2.52 1.09 -0.31
CA ASN A 234 2.17 2.13 -1.27
C ASN A 234 2.61 1.78 -2.71
N GLU A 235 3.76 1.13 -2.90
CA GLU A 235 4.19 0.71 -4.24
C GLU A 235 3.28 -0.38 -4.84
N ILE A 236 2.80 -1.33 -4.01
CA ILE A 236 1.78 -2.30 -4.41
C ILE A 236 0.48 -1.58 -4.78
N GLU A 237 0.01 -0.64 -3.95
CA GLU A 237 -1.22 0.13 -4.17
C GLU A 237 -1.18 1.03 -5.41
N VAL A 238 0.01 1.52 -5.79
CA VAL A 238 0.17 2.29 -7.04
C VAL A 238 -0.08 1.40 -8.25
N CYS A 239 0.60 0.24 -8.31
CA CYS A 239 0.39 -0.74 -9.36
C CYS A 239 1.07 -2.09 -9.00
N PRO A 240 0.29 -3.15 -8.74
CA PRO A 240 0.83 -4.45 -8.36
C PRO A 240 1.74 -5.09 -9.42
N GLU A 241 1.40 -4.91 -10.71
CA GLU A 241 2.19 -5.43 -11.83
C GLU A 241 3.55 -4.72 -11.92
N CYS A 242 3.57 -3.38 -11.84
CA CYS A 242 4.83 -2.63 -11.81
C CYS A 242 5.69 -3.00 -10.60
N TYR A 243 5.06 -3.20 -9.42
CA TYR A 243 5.77 -3.65 -8.22
C TYR A 243 6.42 -5.02 -8.45
N LEU A 244 5.66 -5.98 -8.97
CA LEU A 244 6.15 -7.33 -9.25
C LEU A 244 7.31 -7.32 -10.23
N SER A 245 7.19 -6.62 -11.36
CA SER A 245 8.26 -6.52 -12.36
C SER A 245 9.51 -5.86 -11.76
N ALA A 246 9.36 -4.83 -10.93
CA ALA A 246 10.47 -4.17 -10.24
C ALA A 246 11.16 -5.08 -9.20
N CYS A 247 10.41 -5.98 -8.55
CA CYS A 247 10.96 -6.95 -7.60
C CYS A 247 11.71 -8.09 -8.29
N GLN A 248 11.19 -8.59 -9.41
CA GLN A 248 11.80 -9.70 -10.14
C GLN A 248 12.99 -9.26 -11.00
N LYS A 249 13.03 -8.00 -11.45
CA LYS A 249 14.12 -7.42 -12.26
C LYS A 249 14.54 -8.31 -13.43
N ARG A 250 13.57 -8.86 -14.16
CA ARG A 250 13.84 -9.53 -15.43
C ARG A 250 14.45 -8.56 -16.43
N ASP A 251 15.08 -9.08 -17.47
CA ASP A 251 15.61 -8.25 -18.56
C ASP A 251 14.48 -7.40 -19.14
N ASN A 252 14.72 -6.09 -19.29
CA ASN A 252 13.74 -5.12 -19.76
C ASN A 252 12.43 -5.10 -18.94
N TRP A 253 12.48 -5.40 -17.63
CA TRP A 253 11.29 -5.40 -16.75
C TRP A 253 10.48 -4.08 -16.83
N PHE A 254 11.14 -2.95 -17.07
CA PHE A 254 10.48 -1.66 -17.20
C PHE A 254 9.79 -1.49 -18.57
N CYS A 255 10.11 -2.31 -19.56
CA CYS A 255 9.49 -2.31 -20.87
C CYS A 255 8.22 -3.19 -20.95
N GLU A 256 7.84 -3.86 -19.86
CA GLU A 256 6.62 -4.66 -19.80
C GLU A 256 5.39 -3.77 -19.56
N PRO A 257 4.37 -3.76 -20.45
CA PRO A 257 3.14 -3.03 -20.22
C PRO A 257 2.24 -3.77 -19.22
N CYS A 258 1.70 -3.04 -18.25
CA CYS A 258 0.67 -3.55 -17.34
C CYS A 258 -0.62 -3.90 -18.09
N SER A 259 -1.54 -4.60 -17.44
CA SER A 259 -2.83 -5.01 -18.04
C SER A 259 -3.71 -3.81 -18.38
N ASN A 260 -3.65 -2.77 -17.54
CA ASN A 260 -4.08 -1.42 -17.88
C ASN A 260 -2.82 -0.55 -18.03
N PRO A 261 -2.31 -0.35 -19.26
CA PRO A 261 -1.07 0.37 -19.49
C PRO A 261 -1.10 1.81 -18.95
N HIS A 262 0.03 2.25 -18.44
CA HIS A 262 0.20 3.62 -17.93
C HIS A 262 0.43 4.58 -19.11
N PRO A 263 -0.27 5.73 -19.17
CA PRO A 263 0.00 6.74 -20.20
C PRO A 263 1.47 7.14 -20.21
N LEU A 264 2.02 7.27 -21.40
CA LEU A 264 3.37 7.80 -21.57
C LEU A 264 3.32 9.32 -21.63
N VAL A 265 4.20 9.96 -20.88
CA VAL A 265 4.29 11.42 -20.80
C VAL A 265 5.72 11.90 -20.93
N TRP A 266 5.86 13.10 -21.49
CA TRP A 266 7.00 13.96 -21.25
C TRP A 266 6.76 14.70 -19.95
N ALA A 267 7.49 14.34 -18.89
CA ALA A 267 7.38 14.98 -17.59
C ALA A 267 8.59 15.88 -17.31
N LYS A 268 8.37 17.05 -16.68
CA LYS A 268 9.44 17.99 -16.34
C LYS A 268 9.44 18.38 -14.88
N LEU A 269 10.54 18.06 -14.19
CA LEU A 269 10.86 18.59 -12.87
C LEU A 269 11.57 19.95 -12.97
N LYS A 270 11.41 20.78 -11.95
CA LYS A 270 12.11 22.07 -11.85
C LYS A 270 13.61 21.83 -11.83
N GLY A 271 14.34 22.47 -12.76
CA GLY A 271 15.79 22.33 -12.88
C GLY A 271 16.25 21.15 -13.77
N PHE A 272 15.34 20.31 -14.23
CA PHE A 272 15.63 19.18 -15.11
C PHE A 272 15.02 19.38 -16.50
N PRO A 273 15.60 18.77 -17.56
CA PRO A 273 14.94 18.73 -18.87
C PRO A 273 13.65 17.89 -18.80
N PHE A 274 12.83 17.95 -19.85
CA PHE A 274 11.77 16.96 -20.01
C PHE A 274 12.37 15.57 -20.16
N TRP A 275 11.68 14.57 -19.61
CA TRP A 275 12.12 13.19 -19.64
C TRP A 275 10.94 12.26 -19.92
N PRO A 276 11.13 11.15 -20.66
CA PRO A 276 10.05 10.18 -20.87
C PRO A 276 9.71 9.46 -19.57
N ALA A 277 8.42 9.33 -19.27
CA ALA A 277 7.93 8.66 -18.07
C ALA A 277 6.60 7.94 -18.29
N LYS A 278 6.30 7.00 -17.41
CA LYS A 278 4.96 6.43 -17.20
C LYS A 278 4.22 7.27 -16.16
N ALA A 279 3.01 7.72 -16.47
CA ALA A 279 2.10 8.35 -15.50
C ALA A 279 1.34 7.26 -14.74
N LEU A 280 1.68 7.05 -13.46
CA LEU A 280 1.14 5.91 -12.70
C LEU A 280 -0.20 6.23 -12.03
N ARG A 281 -0.33 7.44 -11.47
CA ARG A 281 -1.56 7.96 -10.85
C ARG A 281 -1.51 9.48 -10.75
N ASP A 282 -2.69 10.07 -10.56
CA ASP A 282 -2.87 11.50 -10.35
C ASP A 282 -3.36 11.78 -8.93
N LYS A 283 -2.84 12.83 -8.32
CA LYS A 283 -3.30 13.30 -7.00
C LYS A 283 -3.01 14.78 -6.83
N ASP A 284 -4.01 15.55 -6.40
CA ASP A 284 -3.86 16.96 -6.02
C ASP A 284 -3.16 17.83 -7.09
N GLY A 285 -3.46 17.60 -8.38
CA GLY A 285 -2.84 18.32 -9.51
C GLY A 285 -1.38 17.94 -9.78
N GLN A 286 -0.93 16.78 -9.29
CA GLN A 286 0.38 16.18 -9.52
C GLN A 286 0.23 14.80 -10.17
N VAL A 287 1.21 14.45 -11.00
CA VAL A 287 1.35 13.14 -11.64
C VAL A 287 2.47 12.37 -10.93
N ASP A 288 2.20 11.15 -10.48
CA ASP A 288 3.22 10.22 -10.00
C ASP A 288 3.93 9.60 -11.21
N ALA A 289 5.04 10.22 -11.62
CA ALA A 289 5.78 9.84 -12.81
C ALA A 289 6.90 8.86 -12.47
N ARG A 290 7.03 7.78 -13.25
CA ARG A 290 8.17 6.85 -13.21
C ARG A 290 8.96 6.95 -14.49
N PHE A 291 10.19 7.44 -14.41
CA PHE A 291 10.99 7.81 -15.57
C PHE A 291 11.70 6.61 -16.21
N PHE A 292 11.79 6.60 -17.54
CA PHE A 292 12.62 5.63 -18.25
C PHE A 292 14.12 5.91 -18.00
N GLY A 293 14.94 4.87 -18.07
CA GLY A 293 16.37 4.89 -17.81
C GLY A 293 16.71 4.55 -16.35
N GLN A 294 16.63 5.53 -15.45
CA GLN A 294 17.01 5.33 -14.03
C GLN A 294 15.87 4.76 -13.17
N HIS A 295 14.63 4.76 -13.68
CA HIS A 295 13.44 4.22 -13.01
C HIS A 295 13.10 4.91 -11.68
N ASP A 296 13.57 6.14 -11.51
CA ASP A 296 13.24 7.02 -10.41
C ASP A 296 11.78 7.50 -10.49
N ARG A 297 11.27 7.89 -9.32
CA ARG A 297 9.89 8.32 -9.11
C ARG A 297 9.87 9.77 -8.65
N ALA A 298 8.94 10.55 -9.18
CA ALA A 298 8.67 11.88 -8.64
C ALA A 298 7.22 12.30 -8.88
N TRP A 299 6.70 13.10 -7.96
CA TRP A 299 5.51 13.88 -8.20
C TRP A 299 5.86 15.08 -9.10
N VAL A 300 5.22 15.15 -10.26
CA VAL A 300 5.42 16.21 -11.26
C VAL A 300 4.14 17.02 -11.39
N PRO A 301 4.19 18.36 -11.38
CA PRO A 301 2.99 19.18 -11.58
C PRO A 301 2.30 18.85 -12.91
N LEU A 302 0.97 18.71 -12.90
CA LEU A 302 0.19 18.31 -14.08
C LEU A 302 0.48 19.19 -15.31
N ASN A 303 0.61 20.50 -15.10
CA ASN A 303 0.92 21.48 -16.15
C ASN A 303 2.34 21.36 -16.75
N ASN A 304 3.19 20.52 -16.16
CA ASN A 304 4.53 20.18 -16.65
C ASN A 304 4.57 18.78 -17.28
N CYS A 305 3.42 18.18 -17.57
CA CYS A 305 3.28 16.89 -18.24
C CYS A 305 2.60 17.07 -19.61
N TYR A 306 3.23 16.56 -20.66
CA TYR A 306 2.62 16.42 -21.97
C TYR A 306 2.46 14.94 -22.32
N LEU A 307 1.40 14.60 -23.05
CA LEU A 307 1.29 13.26 -23.65
C LEU A 307 2.49 13.01 -24.57
N MET A 308 2.87 11.74 -24.67
CA MET A 308 4.04 11.34 -25.45
C MET A 308 3.87 11.68 -26.93
N SER A 309 4.76 12.53 -27.44
CA SER A 309 4.85 12.96 -28.85
C SER A 309 6.16 12.53 -29.47
N LYS A 310 6.18 12.30 -30.80
CA LYS A 310 7.42 12.01 -31.55
C LYS A 310 8.43 13.16 -31.48
N GLU A 311 7.93 14.39 -31.48
CA GLU A 311 8.76 15.58 -31.31
C GLU A 311 9.14 15.77 -29.83
N ILE A 312 10.42 16.02 -29.56
CA ILE A 312 10.99 16.16 -28.21
C ILE A 312 10.82 17.62 -27.74
N PRO A 313 10.26 17.89 -26.55
CA PRO A 313 9.92 19.26 -26.10
C PRO A 313 11.10 20.12 -25.64
N PHE A 314 12.34 19.76 -25.99
CA PHE A 314 13.55 20.52 -25.67
C PHE A 314 14.73 20.16 -26.59
N SER A 315 15.75 21.02 -26.64
CA SER A 315 16.99 20.71 -27.36
C SER A 315 17.90 19.79 -26.54
N VAL A 316 18.18 18.60 -27.05
CA VAL A 316 19.07 17.61 -26.43
C VAL A 316 20.55 18.04 -26.59
N LYS A 317 21.05 18.93 -25.72
CA LYS A 317 22.41 19.50 -25.83
C LYS A 317 23.42 18.98 -24.80
N LYS A 318 23.00 18.45 -23.64
CA LYS A 318 23.92 18.16 -22.50
C LYS A 318 23.90 16.72 -21.95
N THR A 319 23.00 15.85 -22.41
CA THR A 319 22.79 14.50 -21.80
C THR A 319 22.56 13.40 -22.84
N LYS A 320 23.23 13.47 -23.99
CA LYS A 320 22.89 12.66 -25.18
C LYS A 320 22.88 11.15 -24.90
N SER A 321 23.88 10.60 -24.21
CA SER A 321 23.96 9.15 -23.96
C SER A 321 22.85 8.64 -23.02
N ILE A 322 22.71 9.21 -21.82
CA ILE A 322 21.74 8.75 -20.82
C ILE A 322 20.30 8.95 -21.33
N PHE A 323 20.05 10.08 -21.98
CA PHE A 323 18.75 10.36 -22.58
C PHE A 323 18.43 9.39 -23.72
N ASN A 324 19.39 9.08 -24.60
CA ASN A 324 19.19 8.10 -25.67
C ASN A 324 18.86 6.70 -25.12
N SER A 325 19.50 6.27 -24.03
CA SER A 325 19.17 5.00 -23.37
C SER A 325 17.74 4.99 -22.83
N ALA A 326 17.29 6.08 -22.20
CA ALA A 326 15.91 6.19 -21.73
C ALA A 326 14.89 6.18 -22.89
N MET A 327 15.21 6.85 -24.00
CA MET A 327 14.37 6.83 -25.21
C MET A 327 14.31 5.45 -25.85
N GLN A 328 15.44 4.76 -25.95
CA GLN A 328 15.50 3.39 -26.49
C GLN A 328 14.66 2.43 -25.63
N GLU A 329 14.76 2.53 -24.30
CA GLU A 329 13.93 1.75 -23.38
C GLU A 329 12.43 2.04 -23.58
N MET A 330 12.05 3.31 -23.72
CA MET A 330 10.68 3.72 -24.01
C MET A 330 10.19 3.20 -25.37
N GLU A 331 11.03 3.19 -26.40
CA GLU A 331 10.68 2.65 -27.73
C GLU A 331 10.39 1.14 -27.66
N VAL A 332 11.20 0.38 -26.90
CA VAL A 332 10.93 -1.03 -26.63
C VAL A 332 9.60 -1.21 -25.89
N TYR A 333 9.30 -0.36 -24.90
CA TYR A 333 8.01 -0.37 -24.21
C TYR A 333 6.85 -0.11 -25.18
N VAL A 334 6.97 0.87 -26.08
CA VAL A 334 5.94 1.17 -27.11
C VAL A 334 5.74 -0.01 -28.06
N GLU A 335 6.80 -0.71 -28.46
CA GLU A 335 6.67 -1.92 -29.27
C GLU A 335 5.95 -3.03 -28.52
N ASN A 336 6.28 -3.24 -27.25
CA ASN A 336 5.60 -4.21 -26.39
C ASN A 336 4.14 -3.84 -26.14
N MET A 337 3.82 -2.55 -26.01
CA MET A 337 2.43 -2.07 -25.95
C MET A 337 1.69 -2.44 -27.23
N ARG A 338 2.22 -2.14 -28.42
CA ARG A 338 1.58 -2.51 -29.69
C ARG A 338 1.35 -4.01 -29.81
N LYS A 339 2.28 -4.84 -29.33
CA LYS A 339 2.12 -6.29 -29.30
C LYS A 339 1.01 -6.74 -28.35
N LYS A 340 0.84 -6.08 -27.20
CA LYS A 340 -0.13 -6.46 -26.15
C LYS A 340 -1.54 -5.91 -26.38
N VAL A 341 -1.66 -4.63 -26.73
CA VAL A 341 -2.94 -3.90 -26.87
C VAL A 341 -3.28 -3.54 -28.32
N GLY A 342 -2.42 -3.88 -29.29
CA GLY A 342 -2.68 -3.70 -30.73
C GLY A 342 -2.36 -2.31 -31.28
N VAL A 343 -2.43 -1.25 -30.47
CA VAL A 343 -2.19 0.13 -30.90
C VAL A 343 -1.42 0.94 -29.85
N PHE A 344 -0.69 1.95 -30.32
CA PHE A 344 -0.14 3.03 -29.50
C PHE A 344 -0.03 4.28 -30.37
N ASN A 345 -0.69 5.38 -29.96
CA ASN A 345 -0.76 6.60 -30.76
C ASN A 345 0.05 7.72 -30.09
N TYR A 346 1.06 8.23 -30.82
CA TYR A 346 1.75 9.44 -30.37
C TYR A 346 0.82 10.65 -30.48
N ALA A 347 0.79 11.47 -29.44
CA ALA A 347 0.02 12.71 -29.42
C ALA A 347 0.69 13.81 -30.27
N PRO A 348 -0.09 14.83 -30.71
CA PRO A 348 0.48 16.07 -31.25
C PRO A 348 1.47 16.72 -30.26
N PHE A 349 2.44 17.44 -30.79
CA PHE A 349 3.49 18.08 -29.98
C PHE A 349 2.90 18.98 -28.88
N ARG A 350 3.39 18.79 -27.64
CA ARG A 350 2.96 19.54 -26.43
C ARG A 350 1.48 19.43 -26.09
N THR A 351 0.82 18.34 -26.48
CA THR A 351 -0.54 18.05 -26.01
C THR A 351 -0.53 17.88 -24.48
N PRO A 352 -1.28 18.69 -23.70
CA PRO A 352 -1.30 18.56 -22.24
C PRO A 352 -1.80 17.19 -21.80
N TYR A 353 -1.14 16.62 -20.79
CA TYR A 353 -1.68 15.46 -20.09
C TYR A 353 -2.83 15.90 -19.18
N THR A 354 -3.95 15.16 -19.20
CA THR A 354 -5.06 15.35 -18.27
C THR A 354 -5.55 13.98 -17.81
N PRO A 355 -6.02 13.82 -16.56
CA PRO A 355 -6.50 12.53 -16.05
C PRO A 355 -7.65 11.93 -16.86
N ASP A 356 -8.50 12.80 -17.44
CA ASP A 356 -9.69 12.41 -18.20
C ASP A 356 -9.41 12.09 -19.69
N ASN A 357 -8.32 12.64 -20.26
CA ASN A 357 -7.89 12.35 -21.64
C ASN A 357 -7.05 11.07 -21.72
N ASN A 358 -7.52 9.99 -21.10
CA ASN A 358 -7.21 8.66 -21.61
C ASN A 358 -7.91 8.50 -22.98
N PHE A 359 -7.53 9.31 -23.97
CA PHE A 359 -7.82 9.07 -25.39
C PHE A 359 -7.29 7.66 -25.75
N PRO A 360 -7.85 7.02 -26.79
CA PRO A 360 -7.89 5.57 -26.91
C PRO A 360 -6.53 4.98 -27.29
N ASP A 361 -5.62 4.89 -26.33
CA ASP A 361 -4.44 4.02 -26.43
C ASP A 361 -4.81 2.55 -26.17
N VAL A 362 -6.08 2.28 -25.81
CA VAL A 362 -6.66 0.92 -25.68
C VAL A 362 -8.16 0.85 -26.06
N ALA A 363 -8.81 1.90 -26.58
CA ALA A 363 -10.23 1.81 -26.95
C ALA A 363 -10.42 1.15 -28.33
N GLY A 364 -10.17 -0.15 -28.35
CA GLY A 364 -10.53 -1.07 -29.40
C GLY A 364 -10.66 -2.46 -28.76
N SER A 365 -11.91 -2.89 -28.56
CA SER A 365 -12.34 -4.25 -28.17
C SER A 365 -12.15 -4.70 -26.71
N LEU A 366 -12.94 -4.15 -25.79
CA LEU A 366 -13.57 -4.93 -24.71
C LEU A 366 -14.97 -4.35 -24.44
N GLN A 367 -15.93 -4.65 -25.30
CA GLN A 367 -17.33 -4.69 -24.84
C GLN A 367 -17.50 -5.97 -24.02
N PRO A 368 -18.23 -5.97 -22.90
CA PRO A 368 -18.66 -7.21 -22.28
C PRO A 368 -19.53 -7.94 -23.30
N VAL A 369 -19.14 -9.15 -23.69
CA VAL A 369 -20.07 -10.07 -24.35
C VAL A 369 -21.13 -10.39 -23.31
N VAL A 370 -22.21 -9.62 -23.30
CA VAL A 370 -23.44 -9.99 -22.62
C VAL A 370 -23.94 -11.21 -23.36
N HIS A 371 -23.67 -12.41 -22.82
CA HIS A 371 -24.36 -13.61 -23.25
C HIS A 371 -25.82 -13.42 -22.86
N LEU A 372 -26.60 -12.80 -23.76
CA LEU A 372 -28.05 -12.90 -23.76
C LEU A 372 -28.35 -14.40 -23.88
N ARG A 373 -28.58 -15.03 -22.73
CA ARG A 373 -29.30 -16.30 -22.66
C ARG A 373 -30.67 -16.01 -23.27
N GLN A 374 -30.83 -16.39 -24.53
CA GLN A 374 -32.15 -16.57 -25.11
C GLN A 374 -32.85 -17.64 -24.27
N THR A 375 -33.73 -17.21 -23.37
CA THR A 375 -34.84 -18.03 -22.91
C THR A 375 -35.68 -18.30 -24.14
N ARG A 376 -35.56 -19.50 -24.71
CA ARG A 376 -36.58 -20.03 -25.60
C ARG A 376 -37.84 -20.20 -24.76
N GLU A 377 -38.80 -19.33 -25.03
CA GLU A 377 -40.21 -19.58 -24.76
C GLU A 377 -40.58 -20.88 -25.49
N ALA A 378 -40.90 -21.91 -24.72
CA ALA A 378 -41.65 -23.06 -25.19
C ALA A 378 -43.03 -22.94 -24.54
N GLY A 379 -43.94 -22.32 -25.27
CA GLY A 379 -45.37 -22.44 -25.05
C GLY A 379 -45.96 -23.04 -26.31
N GLU A 380 -46.24 -24.34 -26.29
CA GLU A 380 -47.34 -24.91 -27.05
C GLU A 380 -48.15 -25.79 -26.11
N ASP A 381 -49.43 -25.45 -26.11
CA ASP A 381 -50.56 -25.95 -25.36
C ASP A 381 -51.06 -27.27 -25.96
N GLN A 382 -51.73 -28.08 -25.12
CA GLN A 382 -52.87 -28.97 -25.46
C GLN A 382 -52.56 -30.17 -26.39
N ASP A 383 -53.22 -31.32 -26.35
CA ASP A 383 -54.24 -31.95 -25.52
C ASP A 383 -54.28 -33.44 -25.97
N GLU A 384 -55.07 -34.26 -25.25
CA GLU A 384 -55.70 -35.52 -25.69
C GLU A 384 -54.92 -36.87 -25.72
N LEU A 385 -55.50 -37.79 -24.91
CA LEU A 385 -55.50 -39.26 -24.88
C LEU A 385 -54.45 -40.03 -24.06
#